data_AF-A0A534S1A0-F1
#
_entry.id   AF-A0A534S1A0-F1
#
_cell.length_a   1.000
_cell.length_b   1.000
_cell.length_c   1.000
_cell.angle_alpha   90.00
_cell.angle_beta   90.00
_cell.angle_gamma   90.00
#
_symmetry.space_group_name_H-M   'P 1'
#
loop_
_entity.id
_entity.type
_entity.pdbx_description
1 polymer ?
#
loop_
_entity_poly.entity_id
_entity_poly.type
_entity_poly.pdbx_seq_one_letter_code
_entity_poly.pdbx_strand_id
1 'polypeptide(L)'
;MSGFVIDADGHIMEDHKDIFAHIKGNFSEMSWHSTWPMFDADGWQRGLARKGKREDPDAEAWVRFQDEHGIDCAVLYPTSALAIGMIQLPAWASAIAQGYNDWLYDRFTSQSPRLKGVALLAPQDPKAAAAELRRCVKDLGFSAGLLPSVTNNRTPLYGSPVFHEIYDEAQRLDVPLTVHGGVSQNLGLDRVASFLEAHMLEHPVGLFLQITNMMFQGVFQEFPKLRIAYLEAGAGWVPFMMDRMEEDYEKFAARLAPQLKSPPSHFFKSGNIFVT
;
A
#
# COMPACT_ATOMS: atom_id res chain seq x y z
N MET A 1 30.16 -11.28 -9.84
CA MET A 1 29.03 -10.54 -10.42
C MET A 1 28.30 -9.92 -9.24
N SER A 2 28.37 -8.60 -9.06
CA SER A 2 27.42 -7.95 -8.15
C SER A 2 26.03 -8.18 -8.73
N GLY A 3 25.12 -8.75 -7.94
CA GLY A 3 23.74 -8.96 -8.36
C GLY A 3 23.03 -7.62 -8.56
N PHE A 4 21.93 -7.63 -9.31
CA PHE A 4 21.06 -6.46 -9.43
C PHE A 4 20.32 -6.25 -8.10
N VAL A 5 20.52 -5.11 -7.45
CA VAL A 5 19.96 -4.77 -6.13
C VAL A 5 18.77 -3.83 -6.30
N ILE A 6 17.63 -4.23 -5.76
CA ILE A 6 16.40 -3.43 -5.75
C ILE A 6 16.10 -3.05 -4.31
N ASP A 7 15.98 -1.75 -4.06
CA ASP A 7 15.25 -1.26 -2.88
C ASP A 7 13.75 -1.42 -3.15
N ALA A 8 13.13 -2.36 -2.44
CA ALA A 8 11.75 -2.77 -2.68
C ALA A 8 10.72 -1.92 -1.93
N ASP A 9 11.16 -0.94 -1.12
CA ASP A 9 10.30 -0.17 -0.21
C ASP A 9 10.88 1.23 0.09
N GLY A 10 11.14 2.01 -0.96
CA GLY A 10 11.66 3.37 -0.84
C GLY A 10 10.54 4.38 -0.59
N HIS A 11 10.66 5.19 0.47
CA HIS A 11 9.64 6.17 0.85
C HIS A 11 9.96 7.58 0.35
N ILE A 12 8.98 8.23 -0.28
CA ILE A 12 9.06 9.64 -0.68
C ILE A 12 8.21 10.51 0.25
N MET A 13 8.67 11.75 0.46
CA MET A 13 7.98 12.72 1.31
C MET A 13 7.06 13.60 0.46
N GLU A 14 5.76 13.55 0.74
CA GLU A 14 4.75 14.29 -0.02
C GLU A 14 4.77 15.80 0.25
N ASP A 15 4.67 16.60 -0.83
CA ASP A 15 4.21 17.98 -0.75
C ASP A 15 2.73 18.04 -1.12
N HIS A 16 1.89 18.31 -0.11
CA HIS A 16 0.43 18.33 -0.30
C HIS A 16 -0.03 19.42 -1.27
N LYS A 17 0.68 20.54 -1.38
CA LYS A 17 0.32 21.60 -2.33
C LYS A 17 0.62 21.18 -3.75
N ASP A 18 1.78 20.57 -3.96
CA ASP A 18 2.17 20.09 -5.29
C ASP A 18 1.23 18.96 -5.74
N ILE A 19 0.92 18.00 -4.87
CA ILE A 19 -0.08 16.95 -5.16
C ILE A 19 -1.44 17.58 -5.51
N PHE A 20 -1.89 18.55 -4.73
CA PHE A 20 -3.17 19.21 -4.97
C PHE A 20 -3.21 19.91 -6.34
N ALA A 21 -2.09 20.46 -6.82
CA ALA A 21 -2.01 21.06 -8.15
C ALA A 21 -2.24 20.06 -9.31
N HIS A 22 -2.12 18.76 -9.05
CA HIS A 22 -2.39 17.70 -10.02
C HIS A 22 -3.83 17.17 -9.94
N ILE A 23 -4.65 17.63 -8.98
CA ILE A 23 -6.02 17.17 -8.82
C ILE A 23 -6.91 17.69 -9.95
N LYS A 24 -7.67 16.78 -10.56
CA LYS A 24 -8.54 17.03 -11.71
C LYS A 24 -10.02 16.85 -11.36
N GLY A 25 -10.89 17.20 -12.30
CA GLY A 25 -12.34 16.97 -12.19
C GLY A 25 -13.00 17.93 -11.21
N ASN A 26 -13.97 17.42 -10.44
CA ASN A 26 -14.85 18.25 -9.59
C ASN A 26 -14.13 19.05 -8.49
N PHE A 27 -12.85 18.77 -8.25
CA PHE A 27 -12.05 19.43 -7.21
C PHE A 27 -10.96 20.38 -7.78
N SER A 28 -10.81 20.49 -9.11
CA SER A 28 -9.71 21.25 -9.73
C SER A 28 -9.78 22.76 -9.50
N GLU A 29 -10.99 23.30 -9.31
CA GLU A 29 -11.23 24.74 -9.05
C GLU A 29 -11.12 25.10 -7.57
N MET A 30 -10.84 24.11 -6.70
CA MET A 30 -10.67 24.35 -5.27
C MET A 30 -9.22 24.75 -4.95
N SER A 31 -8.97 25.21 -3.73
CA SER A 31 -7.62 25.49 -3.24
C SER A 31 -7.37 24.76 -1.92
N TRP A 32 -6.16 24.19 -1.77
CA TRP A 32 -5.74 23.59 -0.51
C TRP A 32 -5.43 24.68 0.51
N HIS A 33 -6.19 24.69 1.62
CA HIS A 33 -5.91 25.53 2.78
C HIS A 33 -5.33 24.66 3.89
N SER A 34 -4.05 24.87 4.22
CA SER A 34 -3.29 24.08 5.21
C SER A 34 -3.67 24.38 6.66
N THR A 35 -4.93 24.73 6.94
CA THR A 35 -5.42 25.04 8.29
C THR A 35 -5.47 23.80 9.19
N TRP A 36 -5.63 22.61 8.59
CA TRP A 36 -5.96 21.36 9.31
C TRP A 36 -4.87 20.25 9.48
N PRO A 37 -3.55 20.45 9.32
CA PRO A 37 -2.57 19.36 9.42
C PRO A 37 -1.83 19.23 10.76
N MET A 38 -2.15 20.02 11.79
CA MET A 38 -1.45 19.94 13.10
C MET A 38 -2.05 18.90 14.04
N PHE A 39 -3.35 18.61 13.89
CA PHE A 39 -4.02 17.57 14.66
C PHE A 39 -3.94 16.29 13.83
N ASP A 40 -2.93 15.47 14.12
CA ASP A 40 -2.64 14.24 13.37
C ASP A 40 -3.87 13.35 13.28
N ALA A 41 -4.05 12.72 12.10
CA ALA A 41 -5.27 12.00 11.76
C ALA A 41 -5.64 10.95 12.81
N ASP A 42 -4.66 10.28 13.40
CA ASP A 42 -4.81 9.24 14.42
C ASP A 42 -4.25 9.60 15.79
N GLY A 43 -3.99 10.88 16.04
CA GLY A 43 -3.58 11.41 17.34
C GLY A 43 -2.10 11.18 17.71
N TRP A 44 -1.30 10.62 16.80
CA TRP A 44 0.14 10.46 17.01
C TRP A 44 0.96 11.52 16.28
N GLN A 45 2.02 11.99 16.93
CA GLN A 45 2.93 13.04 16.46
C GLN A 45 3.80 12.66 15.24
N ARG A 46 3.19 12.18 14.15
CA ARG A 46 3.82 11.62 12.95
C ARG A 46 4.73 12.62 12.24
N GLY A 47 4.36 13.90 12.27
CA GLY A 47 5.12 14.97 11.63
C GLY A 47 6.37 15.44 12.39
N LEU A 48 6.66 14.92 13.59
CA LEU A 48 7.80 15.38 14.38
C LEU A 48 9.13 14.78 13.90
N ALA A 49 9.94 15.62 13.26
CA ALA A 49 11.35 15.37 13.01
C ALA A 49 12.24 16.21 13.94
N ARG A 50 13.47 15.75 14.18
CA ARG A 50 14.50 16.60 14.82
C ARG A 50 14.78 17.82 13.93
N LYS A 51 14.98 19.00 14.54
CA LYS A 51 15.29 20.22 13.79
C LYS A 51 16.53 20.01 12.90
N GLY A 52 16.41 20.39 11.62
CA GLY A 52 17.48 20.27 10.62
C GLY A 52 17.77 18.84 10.16
N LYS A 53 16.89 17.87 10.46
CA LYS A 53 17.05 16.46 10.05
C LYS A 53 15.96 15.96 9.10
N ARG A 54 14.98 16.79 8.76
CA ARG A 54 14.03 16.47 7.69
C ARG A 54 14.68 16.82 6.36
N GLU A 55 15.04 15.78 5.62
CA GLU A 55 15.41 15.88 4.21
C GLU A 55 14.17 15.46 3.43
N ASP A 56 13.72 16.29 2.50
CA ASP A 56 12.68 15.94 1.53
C ASP A 56 13.42 15.66 0.20
N PRO A 57 13.98 14.44 0.03
CA PRO A 57 14.85 14.13 -1.10
C PRO A 57 14.05 14.15 -2.41
N ASP A 58 14.61 14.80 -3.42
CA ASP A 58 14.07 14.74 -4.77
C ASP A 58 14.66 13.57 -5.57
N ALA A 59 14.27 13.46 -6.85
CA ALA A 59 14.73 12.38 -7.71
C ALA A 59 16.26 12.32 -7.85
N GLU A 60 16.94 13.47 -7.92
CA GLU A 60 18.40 13.51 -8.02
C GLU A 60 19.06 13.03 -6.72
N ALA A 61 18.52 13.44 -5.56
CA ALA A 61 18.97 12.94 -4.27
C ALA A 61 18.78 11.42 -4.15
N TRP A 62 17.67 10.88 -4.65
CA TRP A 62 17.43 9.44 -4.72
C TRP A 62 18.45 8.70 -5.59
N VAL A 63 18.72 9.20 -6.81
CA VAL A 63 19.70 8.58 -7.70
C VAL A 63 21.11 8.62 -7.11
N ARG A 64 21.49 9.74 -6.48
CA ARG A 64 22.77 9.85 -5.77
C ARG A 64 22.86 8.85 -4.62
N PHE A 65 21.80 8.72 -3.81
CA PHE A 65 21.74 7.71 -2.75
C PHE A 65 21.92 6.29 -3.30
N GLN A 66 21.27 5.98 -4.42
CA GLN A 66 21.42 4.69 -5.10
C GLN A 66 22.87 4.44 -5.56
N ASP A 67 23.55 5.45 -6.11
CA ASP A 67 24.95 5.35 -6.55
C ASP A 67 25.91 5.14 -5.38
N GLU A 68 25.70 5.86 -4.27
CA GLU A 68 26.53 5.76 -3.07
C GLU A 68 26.44 4.39 -2.38
N HIS A 69 25.28 3.71 -2.49
CA HIS A 69 24.99 2.46 -1.79
C HIS A 69 24.97 1.23 -2.70
N GLY A 70 25.20 1.40 -4.01
CA GLY A 70 25.19 0.29 -4.97
C GLY A 70 23.79 -0.32 -5.16
N ILE A 71 22.75 0.52 -5.13
CA ILE A 71 21.36 0.12 -5.41
C ILE A 71 21.09 0.41 -6.88
N ASP A 72 20.64 -0.59 -7.65
CA ASP A 72 20.40 -0.40 -9.08
C ASP A 72 19.05 0.29 -9.35
N CYS A 73 18.05 0.01 -8.51
CA CYS A 73 16.68 0.48 -8.68
C CYS A 73 15.96 0.63 -7.33
N ALA A 74 15.03 1.57 -7.22
CA ALA A 74 14.15 1.73 -6.06
C ALA A 74 12.69 1.75 -6.50
N VAL A 75 11.85 1.07 -5.73
CA VAL A 75 10.38 1.11 -5.85
C VAL A 75 9.87 2.12 -4.84
N LEU A 76 9.19 3.15 -5.32
CA LEU A 76 8.80 4.31 -4.53
C LEU A 76 7.35 4.21 -4.05
N TYR A 77 7.17 4.34 -2.74
CA TYR A 77 5.90 4.37 -2.01
C TYR A 77 5.66 5.73 -1.34
N PRO A 78 4.39 6.13 -1.13
CA PRO A 78 4.04 7.28 -0.32
C PRO A 78 4.39 7.09 1.15
N THR A 79 4.52 8.20 1.88
CA THR A 79 4.59 8.23 3.34
C THR A 79 3.24 8.63 3.94
N SER A 80 2.79 9.87 3.72
CA SER A 80 1.53 10.38 4.28
C SER A 80 0.31 9.79 3.56
N ALA A 81 0.43 9.49 2.26
CA ALA A 81 -0.67 8.96 1.48
C ALA A 81 -0.98 7.47 1.75
N LEU A 82 -0.18 6.79 2.58
CA LEU A 82 -0.56 5.50 3.18
C LEU A 82 -1.87 5.60 3.98
N ALA A 83 -2.21 6.81 4.45
CA ALA A 83 -3.47 7.09 5.11
C ALA A 83 -4.68 7.21 4.16
N ILE A 84 -4.52 7.05 2.84
CA ILE A 84 -5.60 7.25 1.86
C ILE A 84 -6.85 6.42 2.20
N GLY A 85 -6.68 5.24 2.79
CA GLY A 85 -7.77 4.35 3.22
C GLY A 85 -8.72 4.99 4.24
N MET A 86 -8.28 6.02 4.96
CA MET A 86 -9.08 6.71 5.99
C MET A 86 -10.02 7.77 5.44
N ILE A 87 -9.82 8.21 4.18
CA ILE A 87 -10.69 9.20 3.55
C ILE A 87 -12.12 8.67 3.48
N GLN A 88 -13.08 9.49 3.89
CA GLN A 88 -14.50 9.10 3.98
C GLN A 88 -15.25 9.22 2.65
N LEU A 89 -14.90 10.21 1.82
CA LEU A 89 -15.58 10.50 0.55
C LEU A 89 -14.86 9.78 -0.60
N PRO A 90 -15.46 8.75 -1.25
CA PRO A 90 -14.78 7.96 -2.29
C PRO A 90 -14.30 8.78 -3.48
N ALA A 91 -15.09 9.75 -3.93
CA ALA A 91 -14.73 10.65 -5.02
C ALA A 91 -13.49 11.49 -4.68
N TRP A 92 -13.33 11.90 -3.41
CA TRP A 92 -12.16 12.64 -2.95
C TRP A 92 -10.94 11.75 -2.82
N ALA A 93 -11.10 10.53 -2.31
CA ALA A 93 -10.01 9.55 -2.26
C ALA A 93 -9.47 9.23 -3.67
N SER A 94 -10.36 9.02 -4.64
CA SER A 94 -9.99 8.77 -6.03
C SER A 94 -9.26 9.96 -6.67
N ALA A 95 -9.71 11.18 -6.39
CA ALA A 95 -9.06 12.41 -6.87
C ALA A 95 -7.66 12.61 -6.27
N ILE A 96 -7.49 12.32 -4.97
CA ILE A 96 -6.17 12.34 -4.32
C ILE A 96 -5.24 11.28 -4.90
N ALA A 97 -5.72 10.04 -5.09
CA ALA A 97 -4.93 8.98 -5.69
C ALA A 97 -4.40 9.39 -7.08
N GLN A 98 -5.27 9.92 -7.94
CA GLN A 98 -4.90 10.42 -9.26
C GLN A 98 -3.88 11.56 -9.20
N GLY A 99 -4.12 12.57 -8.35
CA GLY A 99 -3.21 13.70 -8.18
C GLY A 99 -1.84 13.27 -7.64
N TYR A 100 -1.82 12.34 -6.68
CA TYR A 100 -0.58 11.76 -6.14
C TYR A 100 0.19 11.01 -7.21
N ASN A 101 -0.48 10.16 -8.00
CA ASN A 101 0.17 9.36 -9.04
C ASN A 101 0.78 10.24 -10.13
N ASP A 102 0.08 11.29 -10.55
CA ASP A 102 0.59 12.27 -11.51
C ASP A 102 1.80 13.04 -10.91
N TRP A 103 1.70 13.49 -9.66
CA TRP A 103 2.81 14.16 -8.97
C TRP A 103 4.03 13.26 -8.79
N LEU A 104 3.84 11.99 -8.40
CA LEU A 104 4.93 11.01 -8.27
C LEU A 104 5.62 10.78 -9.63
N TYR A 105 4.83 10.70 -10.70
CA TYR A 105 5.36 10.59 -12.05
C TYR A 105 6.20 11.80 -12.44
N ASP A 106 5.65 13.00 -12.32
CA ASP A 106 6.31 14.24 -12.74
C ASP A 106 7.56 14.52 -11.91
N ARG A 107 7.48 14.31 -10.59
CA ARG A 107 8.57 14.69 -9.67
C ARG A 107 9.68 13.64 -9.56
N PHE A 108 9.37 12.36 -9.75
CA PHE A 108 10.31 11.26 -9.51
C PHE A 108 10.49 10.34 -10.71
N THR A 109 9.45 9.62 -11.14
CA THR A 109 9.66 8.46 -12.03
C THR A 109 9.96 8.86 -13.48
N SER A 110 9.54 10.05 -13.90
CA SER A 110 9.90 10.62 -15.21
C SER A 110 11.34 11.14 -15.25
N GLN A 111 11.96 11.36 -14.09
CA GLN A 111 13.32 11.91 -13.97
C GLN A 111 14.41 10.83 -14.11
N SER A 112 14.12 9.58 -13.76
CA SER A 112 15.09 8.49 -13.87
C SER A 112 14.41 7.12 -14.01
N PRO A 113 14.85 6.26 -14.96
CA PRO A 113 14.31 4.92 -15.11
C PRO A 113 14.63 3.99 -13.93
N ARG A 114 15.52 4.39 -13.01
CA ARG A 114 15.88 3.66 -11.78
C ARG A 114 14.90 3.93 -10.62
N LEU A 115 13.96 4.84 -10.81
CA LEU A 115 12.90 5.16 -9.84
C LEU A 115 11.58 4.62 -10.38
N LYS A 116 11.04 3.59 -9.72
CA LYS A 116 9.80 2.92 -10.14
C LYS A 116 8.65 3.36 -9.26
N GLY A 117 7.60 3.93 -9.85
CA GLY A 117 6.40 4.29 -9.12
C GLY A 117 5.48 3.11 -8.90
N VAL A 118 4.73 3.16 -7.79
CA VAL A 118 3.61 2.29 -7.49
C VAL A 118 2.33 3.11 -7.49
N ALA A 119 1.28 2.62 -8.15
CA ALA A 119 0.03 3.33 -8.26
C ALA A 119 -0.68 3.34 -6.90
N LEU A 120 -0.81 4.49 -6.26
CA LEU A 120 -1.65 4.65 -5.08
C LEU A 120 -3.11 4.42 -5.49
N LEU A 121 -3.77 3.44 -4.86
CA LEU A 121 -5.16 3.09 -5.15
C LEU A 121 -6.07 3.49 -3.99
N ALA A 122 -7.22 4.06 -4.30
CA ALA A 122 -8.26 4.40 -3.34
C ALA A 122 -9.26 3.23 -3.21
N PRO A 123 -9.19 2.39 -2.17
CA PRO A 123 -10.04 1.20 -2.04
C PRO A 123 -11.54 1.53 -1.82
N GLN A 124 -11.87 2.79 -1.52
CA GLN A 124 -13.24 3.24 -1.30
C GLN A 124 -14.11 3.16 -2.57
N ASP A 125 -13.48 3.15 -3.75
CA ASP A 125 -14.13 2.92 -5.05
C ASP A 125 -13.29 1.91 -5.85
N PRO A 126 -13.54 0.60 -5.67
CA PRO A 126 -12.72 -0.44 -6.30
C PRO A 126 -12.66 -0.36 -7.82
N LYS A 127 -13.76 0.08 -8.45
CA LYS A 127 -13.83 0.24 -9.90
C LYS A 127 -12.94 1.38 -10.38
N ALA A 128 -12.99 2.53 -9.70
CA ALA A 128 -12.10 3.65 -9.99
C ALA A 128 -10.63 3.28 -9.71
N ALA A 129 -10.36 2.53 -8.63
CA ALA A 129 -9.02 2.02 -8.32
C ALA A 129 -8.47 1.10 -9.43
N ALA A 130 -9.26 0.17 -9.95
CA ALA A 130 -8.85 -0.69 -11.06
C ALA A 130 -8.55 0.14 -12.33
N ALA A 131 -9.41 1.11 -12.65
CA ALA A 131 -9.17 2.02 -13.78
C ALA A 131 -7.88 2.85 -13.59
N GLU A 132 -7.60 3.29 -12.36
CA GLU A 132 -6.40 4.06 -12.05
C GLU A 132 -5.13 3.21 -12.10
N LEU A 133 -5.18 1.96 -11.63
CA LEU A 133 -4.08 1.01 -11.81
C LEU A 133 -3.72 0.85 -13.30
N ARG A 134 -4.74 0.67 -14.15
CA ARG A 134 -4.56 0.60 -15.60
C ARG A 134 -3.85 1.82 -16.15
N ARG A 135 -4.32 3.02 -15.80
CA ARG A 135 -3.76 4.29 -16.26
C ARG A 135 -2.31 4.43 -15.84
N CYS A 136 -2.01 4.21 -14.56
CA CYS A 136 -0.66 4.31 -14.04
C CYS A 136 0.31 3.35 -14.72
N VAL A 137 -0.10 2.10 -14.95
CA VAL A 137 0.76 1.11 -15.61
C VAL A 137 0.95 1.42 -17.10
N LYS A 138 -0.12 1.79 -17.82
CA LYS A 138 -0.08 1.97 -19.28
C LYS A 138 0.47 3.33 -19.70
N ASP A 139 0.15 4.38 -18.95
CA ASP A 139 0.42 5.76 -19.36
C ASP A 139 1.62 6.33 -18.58
N LEU A 140 1.78 5.98 -17.30
CA LEU A 140 2.86 6.48 -16.43
C LEU A 140 4.03 5.50 -16.27
N GLY A 141 3.86 4.24 -16.69
CA GLY A 141 4.90 3.21 -16.60
C GLY A 141 5.15 2.68 -15.18
N PHE A 142 4.17 2.80 -14.28
CA PHE A 142 4.27 2.28 -12.91
C PHE A 142 4.32 0.75 -12.90
N SER A 143 4.99 0.20 -11.87
CA SER A 143 5.36 -1.22 -11.84
C SER A 143 4.46 -2.09 -10.93
N ALA A 144 3.59 -1.47 -10.14
CA ALA A 144 2.68 -2.15 -9.21
C ALA A 144 1.50 -1.24 -8.82
N GLY A 145 0.53 -1.77 -8.09
CA GLY A 145 -0.50 -0.99 -7.38
C GLY A 145 -0.39 -1.13 -5.86
N LEU A 146 -0.67 -0.07 -5.11
CA LEU A 146 -0.61 0.00 -3.66
C LEU A 146 -2.02 0.12 -3.08
N LEU A 147 -2.34 -0.77 -2.15
CA LEU A 147 -3.50 -0.69 -1.27
C LEU A 147 -3.05 -0.41 0.18
N PRO A 148 -3.69 0.52 0.91
CA PRO A 148 -3.37 0.74 2.32
C PRO A 148 -3.83 -0.46 3.15
N SER A 149 -3.06 -0.90 4.15
CA SER A 149 -3.49 -2.01 5.03
C SER A 149 -4.69 -1.64 5.91
N VAL A 150 -4.85 -0.35 6.22
CA VAL A 150 -5.92 0.19 7.07
C VAL A 150 -6.87 1.06 6.26
N THR A 151 -8.16 0.84 6.44
CA THR A 151 -9.23 1.61 5.80
C THR A 151 -10.23 2.16 6.82
N ASN A 152 -11.07 3.09 6.39
CA ASN A 152 -12.22 3.53 7.15
C ASN A 152 -13.20 2.37 7.43
N ASN A 153 -14.09 2.56 8.40
CA ASN A 153 -15.08 1.55 8.83
C ASN A 153 -16.19 1.26 7.81
N ARG A 154 -16.19 1.90 6.63
CA ARG A 154 -17.16 1.67 5.55
C ARG A 154 -16.59 0.82 4.42
N THR A 155 -15.27 0.79 4.30
CA THR A 155 -14.57 0.03 3.26
C THR A 155 -14.35 -1.38 3.79
N PRO A 156 -14.81 -2.42 3.08
CA PRO A 156 -14.60 -3.79 3.53
C PRO A 156 -13.13 -4.18 3.42
N LEU A 157 -12.75 -5.27 4.10
CA LEU A 157 -11.43 -5.89 3.94
C LEU A 157 -11.28 -6.54 2.55
N TYR A 158 -10.04 -6.75 2.13
CA TYR A 158 -9.67 -7.12 0.76
C TYR A 158 -10.08 -8.53 0.31
N GLY A 159 -10.60 -9.37 1.21
CA GLY A 159 -11.28 -10.61 0.82
C GLY A 159 -12.66 -10.41 0.21
N SER A 160 -13.24 -9.20 0.27
CA SER A 160 -14.58 -8.93 -0.27
C SER A 160 -14.59 -8.96 -1.81
N PRO A 161 -15.62 -9.57 -2.43
CA PRO A 161 -15.75 -9.62 -3.90
C PRO A 161 -15.78 -8.27 -4.60
N VAL A 162 -16.06 -7.17 -3.88
CA VAL A 162 -16.01 -5.82 -4.45
C VAL A 162 -14.62 -5.44 -4.97
N PHE A 163 -13.55 -6.09 -4.49
CA PHE A 163 -12.18 -5.83 -4.94
C PHE A 163 -11.72 -6.71 -6.10
N HIS A 164 -12.54 -7.67 -6.56
CA HIS A 164 -12.19 -8.58 -7.66
C HIS A 164 -11.78 -7.82 -8.93
N GLU A 165 -12.42 -6.68 -9.23
CA GLU A 165 -12.06 -5.85 -10.38
C GLU A 165 -10.61 -5.34 -10.32
N ILE A 166 -10.07 -5.07 -9.13
CA ILE A 166 -8.66 -4.68 -8.96
C ILE A 166 -7.74 -5.88 -9.23
N TYR A 167 -8.12 -7.07 -8.77
CA TYR A 167 -7.34 -8.30 -8.93
C TYR A 167 -7.29 -8.77 -10.39
N ASP A 168 -8.45 -8.78 -11.06
CA ASP A 168 -8.54 -9.05 -12.49
C ASP A 168 -7.67 -8.09 -13.28
N GLU A 169 -7.73 -6.80 -12.95
CA GLU A 169 -6.98 -5.78 -13.66
C GLU A 169 -5.46 -5.92 -13.43
N ALA A 170 -5.03 -6.18 -12.20
CA ALA A 170 -3.63 -6.44 -11.88
C ALA A 170 -3.08 -7.66 -12.64
N GLN A 171 -3.85 -8.76 -12.70
CA GLN A 171 -3.47 -9.95 -13.49
C GLN A 171 -3.44 -9.67 -14.99
N ARG A 172 -4.41 -8.89 -15.51
CA ARG A 172 -4.48 -8.52 -16.93
C ARG A 172 -3.30 -7.64 -17.35
N LEU A 173 -2.84 -6.78 -16.45
CA LEU A 173 -1.68 -5.91 -16.64
C LEU A 173 -0.34 -6.63 -16.37
N ASP A 174 -0.39 -7.80 -15.74
CA ASP A 174 0.76 -8.56 -15.24
C ASP A 174 1.65 -7.72 -14.30
N VAL A 175 1.02 -7.05 -13.33
CA VAL A 175 1.71 -6.30 -12.27
C VAL A 175 1.28 -6.82 -10.89
N PRO A 176 2.18 -6.80 -9.89
CA PRO A 176 1.79 -7.10 -8.52
C PRO A 176 0.95 -5.99 -7.91
N LEU A 177 0.15 -6.37 -6.91
CA LEU A 177 -0.36 -5.44 -5.91
C LEU A 177 0.53 -5.46 -4.68
N THR A 178 0.47 -4.41 -3.88
CA THR A 178 1.10 -4.35 -2.57
C THR A 178 0.09 -3.89 -1.53
N VAL A 179 0.23 -4.41 -0.32
CA VAL A 179 -0.49 -3.95 0.86
C VAL A 179 0.55 -3.43 1.83
N HIS A 180 0.46 -2.15 2.18
CA HIS A 180 1.48 -1.50 2.98
C HIS A 180 0.95 -1.14 4.38
N GLY A 181 1.82 -1.24 5.39
CA GLY A 181 1.59 -0.65 6.71
C GLY A 181 1.25 0.84 6.62
N GLY A 182 0.69 1.44 7.66
CA GLY A 182 0.37 2.86 7.61
C GLY A 182 -0.11 3.36 8.95
N VAL A 183 -1.32 3.90 8.99
CA VAL A 183 -1.88 4.52 10.20
C VAL A 183 -2.36 3.50 11.25
N SER A 184 -2.47 3.93 12.51
CA SER A 184 -2.87 3.09 13.66
C SER A 184 -4.38 2.93 13.84
N GLN A 185 -5.19 3.64 13.06
CA GLN A 185 -6.63 3.72 13.30
C GLN A 185 -7.33 2.38 13.10
N ASN A 186 -8.40 2.13 13.85
CA ASN A 186 -9.25 0.94 13.72
C ASN A 186 -8.53 -0.41 13.94
N LEU A 187 -7.31 -0.40 14.52
CA LEU A 187 -6.54 -1.62 14.82
C LEU A 187 -6.70 -2.12 16.26
N GLY A 188 -7.49 -1.43 17.10
CA GLY A 188 -7.63 -1.76 18.52
C GLY A 188 -6.39 -1.43 19.37
N LEU A 189 -5.54 -0.53 18.86
CA LEU A 189 -4.32 -0.06 19.54
C LEU A 189 -4.60 1.08 20.51
N ASP A 190 -5.86 1.34 20.89
CA ASP A 190 -6.29 2.50 21.70
C ASP A 190 -5.68 2.55 23.11
N ARG A 191 -5.04 1.46 23.55
CA ARG A 191 -4.43 1.32 24.89
C ARG A 191 -2.92 1.50 24.91
N VAL A 192 -2.27 1.60 23.75
CA VAL A 192 -0.82 1.81 23.70
C VAL A 192 -0.49 3.21 24.23
N ALA A 193 0.63 3.33 24.95
CA ALA A 193 0.94 4.57 25.68
C ALA A 193 1.77 5.56 24.86
N SER A 194 2.29 5.14 23.71
CA SER A 194 3.22 5.93 22.92
C SER A 194 3.17 5.60 21.43
N PHE A 195 3.60 6.55 20.60
CA PHE A 195 3.79 6.33 19.17
C PHE A 195 4.79 5.20 18.88
N LEU A 196 5.77 4.98 19.76
CA LEU A 196 6.72 3.88 19.63
C LEU A 196 6.00 2.52 19.65
N GLU A 197 5.08 2.33 20.59
CA GLU A 197 4.27 1.11 20.68
C GLU A 197 3.30 0.98 19.50
N ALA A 198 2.66 2.09 19.12
CA ALA A 198 1.73 2.15 18.00
C ALA A 198 2.40 1.80 16.67
N HIS A 199 3.51 2.48 16.34
CA HIS A 199 4.29 2.27 15.12
C HIS A 199 4.84 0.85 15.01
N MET A 200 5.25 0.24 16.12
CA MET A 200 5.73 -1.15 16.12
C MET A 200 4.63 -2.14 15.71
N LEU A 201 3.39 -1.89 16.10
CA LEU A 201 2.26 -2.80 15.90
C LEU A 201 1.43 -2.48 14.65
N GLU A 202 1.36 -1.22 14.23
CA GLU A 202 0.40 -0.79 13.20
C GLU A 202 0.64 -1.43 11.85
N HIS A 203 1.91 -1.58 11.43
CA HIS A 203 2.25 -2.25 10.18
C HIS A 203 1.84 -3.73 10.21
N PRO A 204 2.38 -4.60 11.09
CA PRO A 204 2.05 -6.01 11.06
C PRO A 204 0.56 -6.29 11.32
N VAL A 205 -0.09 -5.60 12.26
CA VAL A 205 -1.49 -5.88 12.61
C VAL A 205 -2.44 -5.59 11.43
N GLY A 206 -2.24 -4.45 10.74
CA GLY A 206 -3.02 -4.13 9.54
C GLY A 206 -2.85 -5.18 8.45
N LEU A 207 -1.60 -5.60 8.19
CA LEU A 207 -1.30 -6.63 7.19
C LEU A 207 -1.89 -8.00 7.57
N PHE A 208 -1.83 -8.38 8.85
CA PHE A 208 -2.41 -9.63 9.35
C PHE A 208 -3.91 -9.68 9.11
N LEU A 209 -4.63 -8.58 9.38
CA LEU A 209 -6.06 -8.49 9.10
C LEU A 209 -6.35 -8.72 7.61
N GLN A 210 -5.62 -8.04 6.73
CA GLN A 210 -5.85 -8.15 5.29
C GLN A 210 -5.50 -9.53 4.74
N ILE A 211 -4.31 -10.06 5.02
CA ILE A 211 -3.91 -11.39 4.50
C ILE A 211 -4.80 -12.51 5.05
N THR A 212 -5.19 -12.45 6.33
CA THR A 212 -6.11 -13.43 6.92
C THR A 212 -7.46 -13.38 6.23
N ASN A 213 -8.00 -12.16 6.02
CA ASN A 213 -9.27 -11.99 5.34
C ASN A 213 -9.20 -12.49 3.88
N MET A 214 -8.20 -12.07 3.11
CA MET A 214 -8.02 -12.51 1.72
C MET A 214 -7.85 -14.03 1.60
N MET A 215 -7.08 -14.65 2.50
CA MET A 215 -6.85 -16.09 2.53
C MET A 215 -8.16 -16.85 2.74
N PHE A 216 -8.87 -16.57 3.83
CA PHE A 216 -10.09 -17.31 4.18
C PHE A 216 -11.30 -16.92 3.32
N GLN A 217 -11.30 -15.75 2.69
CA GLN A 217 -12.30 -15.43 1.67
C GLN A 217 -12.01 -16.09 0.31
N GLY A 218 -10.84 -16.72 0.12
CA GLY A 218 -10.53 -17.50 -1.07
C GLY A 218 -9.93 -16.69 -2.22
N VAL A 219 -9.44 -15.48 -1.97
CA VAL A 219 -8.86 -14.63 -3.03
C VAL A 219 -7.74 -15.34 -3.78
N PHE A 220 -6.81 -15.97 -3.06
CA PHE A 220 -5.69 -16.68 -3.70
C PHE A 220 -6.12 -17.97 -4.43
N GLN A 221 -7.28 -18.53 -4.06
CA GLN A 221 -7.87 -19.68 -4.74
C GLN A 221 -8.51 -19.26 -6.08
N GLU A 222 -9.19 -18.12 -6.09
CA GLU A 222 -9.89 -17.56 -7.25
C GLU A 222 -8.93 -16.87 -8.23
N PHE A 223 -7.90 -16.18 -7.71
CA PHE A 223 -6.91 -15.43 -8.48
C PHE A 223 -5.49 -16.05 -8.35
N PRO A 224 -5.24 -17.26 -8.86
CA PRO A 224 -4.02 -18.02 -8.59
C PRO A 224 -2.74 -17.44 -9.23
N LYS A 225 -2.85 -16.42 -10.08
CA LYS A 225 -1.67 -15.69 -10.64
C LYS A 225 -1.50 -14.30 -10.05
N LEU A 226 -2.37 -13.89 -9.12
CA LEU A 226 -2.27 -12.59 -8.48
C LEU A 226 -1.03 -12.57 -7.60
N ARG A 227 -0.12 -11.63 -7.86
CA ARG A 227 1.08 -11.41 -7.06
C ARG A 227 0.80 -10.29 -6.05
N ILE A 228 1.06 -10.53 -4.77
CA ILE A 228 0.86 -9.54 -3.71
C ILE A 228 2.09 -9.47 -2.80
N ALA A 229 2.58 -8.26 -2.53
CA ALA A 229 3.58 -8.01 -1.50
C ALA A 229 2.96 -7.36 -0.25
N TYR A 230 3.32 -7.81 0.95
CA TYR A 230 2.93 -7.21 2.23
C TYR A 230 4.14 -6.50 2.84
N LEU A 231 4.08 -5.18 2.95
CA LEU A 231 5.27 -4.34 3.10
C LEU A 231 5.44 -3.78 4.52
N GLU A 232 6.70 -3.69 4.93
CA GLU A 232 7.18 -3.03 6.15
C GLU A 232 6.75 -3.70 7.47
N ALA A 233 6.69 -5.03 7.48
CA ALA A 233 6.45 -5.83 8.70
C ALA A 233 7.53 -6.89 8.97
N GLY A 234 8.59 -6.89 8.18
CA GLY A 234 9.61 -7.93 8.18
C GLY A 234 9.06 -9.27 7.70
N ALA A 235 9.89 -10.31 7.79
CA ALA A 235 9.50 -11.66 7.33
C ALA A 235 9.22 -12.67 8.45
N GLY A 236 9.59 -12.36 9.70
CA GLY A 236 9.54 -13.30 10.82
C GLY A 236 8.13 -13.78 11.19
N TRP A 237 7.10 -13.02 10.83
CA TRP A 237 5.71 -13.36 11.08
C TRP A 237 5.16 -14.41 10.11
N VAL A 238 5.79 -14.62 8.94
CA VAL A 238 5.23 -15.50 7.89
C VAL A 238 5.09 -16.95 8.37
N PRO A 239 6.11 -17.59 8.98
CA PRO A 239 5.95 -18.93 9.52
C PRO A 239 4.89 -19.01 10.63
N PHE A 240 4.79 -17.97 11.47
CA PHE A 240 3.80 -17.90 12.53
C PHE A 240 2.37 -17.84 11.98
N MET A 241 2.11 -16.97 10.99
CA MET A 241 0.80 -16.85 10.38
C MET A 241 0.44 -18.08 9.54
N MET A 242 1.41 -18.71 8.87
CA MET A 242 1.19 -19.98 8.19
C MET A 242 0.67 -21.04 9.17
N ASP A 243 1.33 -21.24 10.31
CA ASP A 243 0.93 -22.22 11.33
C ASP A 243 -0.46 -21.91 11.90
N ARG A 244 -0.71 -20.64 12.27
CA ARG A 244 -2.01 -20.18 12.77
C ARG A 244 -3.15 -20.42 11.80
N MET A 245 -2.96 -20.05 10.53
CA MET A 245 -4.01 -20.20 9.51
C MET A 245 -4.22 -21.67 9.13
N GLU A 246 -3.17 -22.49 9.10
CA GLU A 246 -3.26 -23.93 8.82
C GLU A 246 -4.11 -24.63 9.89
N GLU A 247 -3.85 -24.34 11.17
CA GLU A 247 -4.60 -24.89 12.30
C GLU A 247 -6.12 -24.57 12.19
N ASP A 248 -6.46 -23.32 11.88
CA ASP A 248 -7.86 -22.91 11.75
C ASP A 248 -8.50 -23.44 10.46
N TYR A 249 -7.72 -23.61 9.39
CA TYR A 249 -8.18 -24.24 8.16
C TYR A 249 -8.63 -25.68 8.42
N GLU A 250 -7.79 -26.50 9.05
CA GLU A 250 -8.10 -27.90 9.36
C GLU A 250 -9.34 -28.06 10.23
N LYS A 251 -9.53 -27.17 11.21
CA LYS A 251 -10.66 -27.23 12.15
C LYS A 251 -11.96 -26.70 11.56
N PHE A 252 -11.91 -25.63 10.78
CA PHE A 252 -13.10 -24.82 10.51
C PHE A 252 -13.39 -24.57 9.02
N ALA A 253 -12.41 -24.65 8.12
CA ALA A 253 -12.60 -24.19 6.74
C ALA A 253 -13.69 -24.95 5.99
N ALA A 254 -13.81 -26.27 6.20
CA ALA A 254 -14.86 -27.08 5.56
C ALA A 254 -16.29 -26.54 5.83
N ARG A 255 -16.51 -25.87 6.97
CA ARG A 255 -17.80 -25.29 7.36
C ARG A 255 -17.89 -23.80 7.11
N LEU A 256 -16.82 -23.05 7.35
CA LEU A 256 -16.84 -21.57 7.41
C LEU A 256 -16.16 -20.88 6.21
N ALA A 257 -15.33 -21.61 5.45
CA ALA A 257 -14.65 -21.11 4.26
C ALA A 257 -14.67 -22.16 3.13
N PRO A 258 -15.85 -22.65 2.72
CA PRO A 258 -15.96 -23.76 1.76
C PRO A 258 -15.36 -23.45 0.39
N GLN A 259 -15.13 -22.19 0.05
CA GLN A 259 -14.47 -21.76 -1.18
C GLN A 259 -12.96 -22.01 -1.17
N LEU A 260 -12.32 -22.03 0.00
CA LEU A 260 -10.88 -22.27 0.14
C LEU A 260 -10.62 -23.78 0.05
N LYS A 261 -10.10 -24.25 -1.09
CA LYS A 261 -9.91 -25.70 -1.35
C LYS A 261 -8.52 -26.22 -1.00
N SER A 262 -7.54 -25.34 -0.98
CA SER A 262 -6.18 -25.64 -0.57
C SER A 262 -5.88 -25.00 0.78
N PRO A 263 -5.00 -25.61 1.59
CA PRO A 263 -4.60 -25.02 2.86
C PRO A 263 -3.84 -23.70 2.66
N PRO A 264 -3.87 -22.76 3.63
CA PRO A 264 -3.12 -21.50 3.58
C PRO A 264 -1.64 -21.67 3.25
N SER A 265 -0.99 -22.69 3.82
CA SER A 265 0.43 -22.98 3.56
C SER A 265 0.75 -23.24 2.08
N HIS A 266 -0.22 -23.72 1.29
CA HIS A 266 -0.08 -23.88 -0.16
C HIS A 266 0.12 -22.52 -0.84
N PHE A 267 -0.69 -21.52 -0.49
CA PHE A 267 -0.65 -20.20 -1.13
C PHE A 267 0.61 -19.42 -0.75
N PHE A 268 1.03 -19.47 0.53
CA PHE A 268 2.30 -18.86 0.95
C PHE A 268 3.50 -19.45 0.20
N LYS A 269 3.47 -20.74 -0.15
CA LYS A 269 4.54 -21.43 -0.88
C LYS A 269 4.40 -21.35 -2.41
N SER A 270 3.33 -20.73 -2.92
CA SER A 270 3.05 -20.70 -4.36
C SER A 270 3.98 -19.78 -5.17
N GLY A 271 4.75 -18.91 -4.50
CA GLY A 271 5.63 -17.93 -5.14
C GLY A 271 4.91 -16.65 -5.58
N ASN A 272 3.68 -16.42 -5.11
CA ASN A 272 2.89 -15.23 -5.43
C ASN A 272 2.67 -14.27 -4.26
N ILE A 273 3.07 -14.65 -3.03
CA ILE A 273 3.00 -13.82 -1.84
C ILE A 273 4.41 -13.43 -1.43
N PHE A 274 4.66 -12.13 -1.31
CA PHE A 274 5.97 -11.54 -0.99
C PHE A 274 5.86 -10.69 0.28
N VAL A 275 6.98 -10.47 0.97
CA VAL A 275 7.06 -9.61 2.16
C VAL A 275 8.36 -8.82 2.17
N THR A 276 8.36 -7.64 2.82
CA THR A 276 9.57 -6.85 3.13
C THR A 276 9.74 -6.65 4.63
#